data_AF-A0A3M3ZZ21-F1
#
_entry.id   AF-A0A3M3ZZ21-F1
#
_cell.length_a   1.000
_cell.length_b   1.000
_cell.length_c   1.000
_cell.angle_alpha   90.00
_cell.angle_beta   90.00
_cell.angle_gamma   90.00
#
_symmetry.space_group_name_H-M   'P 1'
#
loop_
_entity.id
_entity.type
_entity.pdbx_description
1 polymer ?
#
loop_
_entity_poly.entity_id
_entity_poly.type
_entity_poly.pdbx_seq_one_letter_code
_entity_poly.pdbx_strand_id
1 'polypeptide(L)'
;MRGSARMLDAIRWDTNLIHRYDLAGPRYTSYPTAVQFDSQVGTFDLLHALRESRKAARPLSLYVHVPFCANICYYCACNKVITKDRGRALPYLQRLEQEIQLVACHLDPKQPVEQLHFGGGTPTFLSHDELRQVMNCLRQHFNLL
;
A
#
# COMPACT_ATOMS: atom_id res chain seq x y z
N MET A 1 26.22 -19.36 23.06
CA MET A 1 25.16 -20.32 22.67
C MET A 1 24.23 -20.59 23.86
N ARG A 2 23.17 -19.78 24.01
CA ARG A 2 21.94 -20.06 24.79
C ARG A 2 20.86 -19.31 24.00
N GLY A 3 20.08 -19.97 23.16
CA GLY A 3 18.96 -20.80 23.59
C GLY A 3 17.70 -19.93 23.65
N SER A 4 17.29 -19.37 22.50
CA SER A 4 16.08 -18.56 22.32
C SER A 4 14.85 -19.46 22.45
N ALA A 5 14.48 -19.79 23.69
CA ALA A 5 13.25 -20.49 24.01
C ALA A 5 12.15 -19.46 24.32
N ARG A 6 11.31 -19.24 23.30
CA ARG A 6 9.84 -19.13 23.37
C ARG A 6 9.22 -17.85 23.96
N MET A 7 9.20 -16.78 23.15
CA MET A 7 8.28 -15.64 23.35
C MET A 7 6.79 -16.06 23.33
N LEU A 8 6.46 -17.22 22.76
CA LEU A 8 5.10 -17.76 22.70
C LEU A 8 4.65 -18.48 23.99
N ASP A 9 5.57 -18.92 24.86
CA ASP A 9 5.20 -19.54 26.16
C ASP A 9 4.71 -18.50 27.19
N ALA A 10 4.81 -17.20 26.86
CA ALA A 10 4.35 -16.10 27.71
C ALA A 10 2.87 -15.74 27.52
N ILE A 11 2.23 -16.20 26.45
CA ILE A 11 0.81 -15.91 26.18
C ILE A 11 -0.03 -16.87 27.03
N ARG A 12 -0.52 -16.39 28.17
CA ARG A 12 -1.49 -17.12 29.00
C ARG A 12 -2.89 -16.83 28.51
N TRP A 13 -3.58 -17.88 28.07
CA TRP A 13 -4.99 -17.80 27.71
C TRP A 13 -5.83 -17.50 28.96
N ASP A 14 -6.54 -16.38 28.95
CA ASP A 14 -7.47 -15.99 30.00
C ASP A 14 -8.81 -15.58 29.37
N THR A 15 -9.77 -16.50 29.44
CA THR A 15 -11.12 -16.31 28.89
C THR A 15 -11.84 -15.12 29.51
N ASN A 16 -11.61 -14.82 30.79
CA ASN A 16 -12.27 -13.70 31.45
C ASN A 16 -11.72 -12.36 30.95
N LEU A 17 -10.41 -12.26 30.73
CA LEU A 17 -9.81 -11.06 30.14
C LEU A 17 -10.23 -10.87 28.68
N ILE A 18 -10.27 -11.95 27.89
CA ILE A 18 -10.70 -11.88 26.49
C ILE A 18 -12.14 -11.36 26.42
N HIS A 19 -13.08 -11.94 27.18
CA HIS A 19 -14.47 -11.47 27.20
C HIS A 19 -14.62 -10.04 27.71
N ARG A 20 -13.74 -9.58 28.63
CA ARG A 20 -13.78 -8.20 29.14
C ARG A 20 -13.34 -7.18 28.08
N TYR A 21 -12.40 -7.54 27.21
CA TYR A 21 -11.76 -6.60 26.26
C TYR A 21 -12.12 -6.86 24.79
N ASP A 22 -12.99 -7.83 24.49
CA ASP A 22 -13.57 -8.07 23.16
C ASP A 22 -14.63 -6.99 22.82
N LEU A 23 -14.14 -5.76 22.70
CA LEU A 23 -14.91 -4.56 22.39
C LEU A 23 -14.44 -3.98 21.06
N ALA A 24 -15.34 -3.28 20.36
CA ALA A 24 -14.98 -2.56 19.15
C ALA A 24 -13.97 -1.44 19.46
N GLY A 25 -12.76 -1.55 18.93
CA GLY A 25 -11.69 -0.56 19.05
C GLY A 25 -11.22 -0.06 17.68
N PRO A 26 -10.49 1.08 17.64
CA PRO A 26 -9.89 1.54 16.40
C PRO A 26 -8.85 0.53 15.92
N ARG A 27 -8.79 0.33 14.60
CA ARG A 27 -7.70 -0.44 13.99
C ARG A 27 -6.44 0.42 14.02
N TYR A 28 -5.49 0.06 14.87
CA TYR A 28 -4.18 0.72 14.93
C TYR A 28 -3.29 0.27 13.76
N THR A 29 -3.71 0.60 12.53
CA THR A 29 -2.92 0.38 11.30
C THR A 29 -1.87 1.47 11.09
N SER A 30 -2.10 2.65 11.69
CA SER A 30 -1.18 3.78 11.72
C SER A 30 -1.46 4.63 12.96
N TYR A 31 -0.51 5.50 13.33
CA TYR A 31 -0.71 6.53 14.34
C TYR A 31 -0.19 7.88 13.83
N PRO A 32 -1.02 8.94 13.80
CA PRO A 32 -2.47 8.95 14.08
C PRO A 32 -3.27 8.03 13.13
N THR A 33 -4.50 7.67 13.54
CA THR A 33 -5.37 6.80 12.74
C THR A 33 -5.99 7.57 11.57
N ALA A 34 -6.46 6.85 10.54
CA ALA A 34 -7.10 7.46 9.36
C ALA A 34 -8.35 8.30 9.68
N VAL A 35 -8.96 8.13 10.87
CA VAL A 35 -10.07 8.97 11.35
C VAL A 35 -9.65 10.43 11.53
N GLN A 36 -8.36 10.69 11.68
CA GLN A 36 -7.79 12.04 11.80
C GLN A 36 -7.46 12.66 10.44
N PHE A 37 -7.72 11.98 9.31
CA PHE A 37 -7.49 12.58 8.00
C PHE A 37 -8.59 13.58 7.69
N ASP A 38 -8.20 14.78 7.30
CA ASP A 38 -9.09 15.86 6.90
C ASP A 38 -8.58 16.55 5.63
N SER A 39 -9.35 17.52 5.13
CA SER A 39 -9.04 18.24 3.90
C SER A 39 -8.06 19.40 4.06
N GLN A 40 -7.45 19.59 5.25
CA GLN A 40 -6.44 20.63 5.46
C GLN A 40 -5.09 20.25 4.85
N VAL A 41 -4.81 18.95 4.73
CA VAL A 41 -3.65 18.45 4.00
C VAL A 41 -3.92 18.55 2.50
N GLY A 42 -3.23 19.48 1.84
CA GLY A 42 -3.40 19.77 0.43
C GLY A 42 -2.23 19.32 -0.44
N THR A 43 -2.27 19.71 -1.71
CA THR A 43 -1.24 19.39 -2.70
C THR A 43 0.14 19.90 -2.29
N PHE A 44 0.24 21.11 -1.72
CA PHE A 44 1.52 21.67 -1.32
C PHE A 44 2.19 20.91 -0.17
N ASP A 45 1.40 20.37 0.77
CA ASP A 45 1.91 19.55 1.88
C ASP A 45 2.52 18.24 1.35
N LEU A 46 1.84 17.60 0.39
CA LEU A 46 2.37 16.41 -0.29
C LEU A 46 3.69 16.72 -1.01
N LEU A 47 3.74 17.80 -1.79
CA LEU A 47 4.95 18.20 -2.51
C LEU A 47 6.10 18.54 -1.56
N HIS A 48 5.80 19.18 -0.43
CA HIS A 48 6.77 19.46 0.61
C HIS A 48 7.32 18.16 1.21
N ALA A 49 6.45 17.21 1.58
CA ALA A 49 6.85 15.91 2.13
C ALA A 49 7.74 15.10 1.17
N LEU A 50 7.41 15.09 -0.13
CA LEU A 50 8.22 14.42 -1.17
C LEU A 50 9.61 15.07 -1.28
N ARG A 51 9.68 16.41 -1.28
CA ARG A 51 10.96 17.15 -1.36
C ARG A 51 11.82 16.97 -0.11
N GLU A 52 11.22 16.90 1.06
CA GLU A 52 11.96 16.61 2.29
C GLU A 52 12.49 15.17 2.31
N SER A 53 11.70 14.20 1.82
CA SER A 53 12.16 12.82 1.62
C SER A 53 13.36 12.77 0.66
N ARG A 54 13.26 13.51 -0.46
CA ARG A 54 14.34 13.67 -1.44
C ARG A 54 15.61 14.26 -0.83
N LYS A 55 15.50 15.38 -0.13
CA LYS A 55 16.62 16.07 0.52
C LYS A 55 17.34 15.19 1.54
N ALA A 56 16.56 14.38 2.26
CA ALA A 56 17.08 13.43 3.22
C ALA A 56 17.55 12.10 2.58
N ALA A 57 17.44 11.94 1.26
CA ALA A 57 17.77 10.73 0.50
C ALA A 57 17.18 9.44 1.12
N ARG A 58 15.95 9.52 1.65
CA ARG A 58 15.32 8.36 2.30
C ARG A 58 15.03 7.27 1.27
N PRO A 59 15.31 5.98 1.56
CA PRO A 59 14.83 4.89 0.73
C PRO A 59 13.30 4.92 0.59
N LEU A 60 12.82 4.42 -0.53
CA LEU A 60 11.41 4.45 -0.90
C LEU A 60 10.75 3.08 -0.68
N SER A 61 9.52 3.11 -0.18
CA SER A 61 8.60 1.96 -0.22
C SER A 61 7.41 2.34 -1.08
N LEU A 62 7.16 1.55 -2.13
CA LEU A 62 6.09 1.78 -3.08
C LEU A 62 4.92 0.82 -2.82
N TYR A 63 3.70 1.35 -2.79
CA TYR A 63 2.47 0.57 -2.73
C TYR A 63 1.58 0.92 -3.92
N VAL A 64 1.23 -0.08 -4.73
CA VAL A 64 0.32 0.06 -5.87
C VAL A 64 -1.00 -0.62 -5.55
N HIS A 65 -2.09 0.15 -5.54
CA HIS A 65 -3.42 -0.35 -5.21
C HIS A 65 -4.22 -0.72 -6.46
N VAL A 66 -4.31 -2.01 -6.79
CA VAL A 66 -5.15 -2.54 -7.88
C VAL A 66 -6.54 -2.84 -7.32
N PRO A 67 -7.59 -2.06 -7.66
CA PRO A 67 -8.88 -2.15 -6.97
C PRO A 67 -9.74 -3.32 -7.45
N PHE A 68 -9.40 -4.03 -8.52
CA PHE A 68 -10.35 -4.92 -9.18
C PHE A 68 -10.46 -6.32 -8.54
N CYS A 69 -11.67 -6.84 -8.44
CA CYS A 69 -11.95 -8.24 -8.09
C CYS A 69 -12.92 -8.87 -9.11
N ALA A 70 -12.62 -10.06 -9.60
CA ALA A 70 -13.49 -10.78 -10.54
C ALA A 70 -14.79 -11.29 -9.89
N ASN A 71 -14.72 -11.61 -8.60
CA ASN A 71 -15.81 -12.21 -7.83
C ASN A 71 -16.04 -11.46 -6.52
N ILE A 72 -17.28 -11.55 -6.02
CA ILE A 72 -17.64 -11.06 -4.70
C ILE A 72 -17.17 -12.06 -3.62
N CYS A 73 -16.56 -11.52 -2.57
CA CYS A 73 -16.30 -12.24 -1.32
C CYS A 73 -17.08 -11.49 -0.24
N TYR A 74 -18.13 -12.11 0.31
CA TYR A 74 -19.07 -11.45 1.24
C TYR A 74 -18.42 -11.00 2.55
N TYR A 75 -17.31 -11.62 2.95
CA TYR A 75 -16.55 -11.24 4.15
C TYR A 75 -15.55 -10.09 3.93
N CYS A 76 -15.28 -9.69 2.68
CA CYS A 76 -14.14 -8.84 2.37
C CYS A 76 -14.52 -7.35 2.34
N ALA A 77 -13.89 -6.59 3.24
CA ALA A 77 -14.04 -5.15 3.43
C ALA A 77 -12.89 -4.31 2.84
N CYS A 78 -12.10 -4.88 1.91
CA CYS A 78 -11.05 -4.12 1.22
C CYS A 78 -11.66 -3.04 0.32
N ASN A 79 -10.93 -1.93 0.11
CA ASN A 79 -11.24 -1.02 -0.99
C ASN A 79 -11.05 -1.77 -2.31
N LYS A 80 -12.15 -1.99 -3.03
CA LYS A 80 -12.19 -2.78 -4.26
C LYS A 80 -13.40 -2.43 -5.13
N VAL A 81 -13.30 -2.77 -6.40
CA VAL A 81 -14.34 -2.69 -7.43
C VAL A 81 -14.56 -4.10 -7.98
N ILE A 82 -15.76 -4.64 -7.79
CA ILE A 82 -16.11 -5.97 -8.31
C ILE A 82 -16.55 -5.82 -9.77
N THR A 83 -15.86 -6.49 -10.69
CA THR A 83 -16.19 -6.47 -12.11
C THR A 83 -15.65 -7.70 -12.83
N LYS A 84 -16.41 -8.19 -13.82
CA LYS A 84 -15.95 -9.22 -14.75
C LYS A 84 -15.32 -8.63 -16.02
N ASP A 85 -15.50 -7.33 -16.24
CA ASP A 85 -14.95 -6.63 -17.41
C ASP A 85 -13.48 -6.32 -17.18
N ARG A 86 -12.60 -7.12 -17.80
CA ARG A 86 -11.15 -6.95 -17.77
C ARG A 86 -10.73 -5.65 -18.47
N GLY A 87 -11.53 -5.13 -19.40
CA GLY A 87 -11.25 -3.88 -20.12
C GLY A 87 -11.18 -2.65 -19.21
N ARG A 88 -11.71 -2.74 -17.98
CA ARG A 88 -11.60 -1.67 -16.97
C ARG A 88 -10.19 -1.49 -16.42
N ALA A 89 -9.29 -2.47 -16.60
CA ALA A 89 -7.90 -2.36 -16.17
C ALA A 89 -7.16 -1.28 -16.97
N LEU A 90 -7.28 -1.28 -18.30
CA LEU A 90 -6.57 -0.36 -19.19
C LEU A 90 -6.71 1.14 -18.82
N PRO A 91 -7.93 1.71 -18.65
CA PRO A 91 -8.05 3.12 -18.28
C PRO A 91 -7.51 3.41 -16.88
N TYR A 92 -7.55 2.45 -15.96
CA TYR A 92 -6.91 2.57 -14.66
C TYR A 92 -5.38 2.63 -14.80
N LEU A 93 -4.79 1.74 -15.60
CA LEU A 93 -3.35 1.69 -15.84
C LEU A 93 -2.83 2.99 -16.46
N GLN A 94 -3.55 3.55 -17.44
CA GLN A 94 -3.20 4.84 -18.03
C GLN A 94 -3.13 5.97 -16.99
N ARG A 95 -4.03 5.98 -16.00
CA ARG A 95 -4.01 6.97 -14.92
C ARG A 95 -2.92 6.68 -13.89
N LEU A 96 -2.68 5.41 -13.58
CA LEU A 96 -1.61 4.99 -12.70
C LEU A 96 -0.23 5.39 -13.24
N GLU A 97 0.01 5.21 -14.54
CA GLU A 97 1.28 5.62 -15.18
C GLU A 97 1.50 7.13 -15.11
N GLN A 98 0.44 7.92 -15.33
CA GLN A 98 0.49 9.38 -15.17
C GLN A 98 0.80 9.76 -13.71
N GLU A 99 0.16 9.11 -12.74
CA GLU A 99 0.42 9.35 -11.32
C GLU A 99 1.86 8.99 -10.94
N ILE A 100 2.37 7.84 -11.39
CA ILE A 100 3.76 7.40 -11.22
C ILE A 100 4.72 8.48 -11.72
N GLN A 101 4.52 8.96 -12.95
CA GLN A 101 5.37 10.00 -13.53
C GLN A 101 5.31 11.29 -12.72
N LEU A 102 4.10 11.74 -12.33
CA LEU A 102 3.91 12.96 -11.56
C LEU A 102 4.61 12.91 -10.20
N VAL A 103 4.46 11.81 -9.46
CA VAL A 103 5.09 11.64 -8.14
C VAL A 103 6.61 11.51 -8.26
N ALA A 104 7.11 10.72 -9.21
CA ALA A 104 8.53 10.47 -9.39
C ALA A 104 9.32 11.75 -9.71
N CYS A 105 8.73 12.69 -10.46
CA CYS A 105 9.34 13.99 -10.77
C CYS A 105 9.75 14.82 -9.53
N HIS A 106 9.17 14.52 -8.36
CA HIS A 106 9.48 15.23 -7.11
C HIS A 106 10.53 14.54 -6.24
N LEU A 107 10.95 13.32 -6.58
CA LEU A 107 11.93 12.52 -5.84
C LEU A 107 13.30 12.56 -6.54
N ASP A 108 14.35 12.05 -5.87
CA ASP A 108 15.65 11.86 -6.51
C ASP A 108 15.64 10.52 -7.26
N PRO A 109 16.00 10.48 -8.56
CA PRO A 109 16.08 9.23 -9.30
C PRO A 109 17.11 8.24 -8.73
N LYS A 110 17.98 8.66 -7.80
CA LYS A 110 18.95 7.78 -7.12
C LYS A 110 18.42 7.14 -5.84
N GLN A 111 17.30 7.62 -5.26
CA GLN A 111 16.74 7.05 -4.04
C GLN A 111 16.35 5.58 -4.29
N PRO A 112 16.93 4.60 -3.57
CA PRO A 112 16.63 3.19 -3.80
C PRO A 112 15.20 2.88 -3.35
N VAL A 113 14.51 2.08 -4.13
CA VAL A 113 13.26 1.43 -3.71
C VAL A 113 13.63 0.14 -2.98
N GLU A 114 13.39 0.10 -1.68
CA GLU A 114 13.65 -1.08 -0.84
C GLU A 114 12.46 -2.04 -0.81
N GLN A 115 11.26 -1.53 -1.06
CA GLN A 115 10.03 -2.31 -1.00
C GLN A 115 9.07 -1.89 -2.10
N LEU A 116 8.46 -2.90 -2.75
CA LEU A 116 7.37 -2.71 -3.69
C LEU A 116 6.28 -3.74 -3.38
N HIS A 117 5.07 -3.25 -3.16
CA HIS A 117 3.91 -4.09 -2.87
C HIS A 117 2.74 -3.74 -3.77
N PHE A 118 2.15 -4.76 -4.39
CA PHE A 118 0.86 -4.64 -5.05
C PHE A 118 -0.22 -5.18 -4.11
N GLY A 119 -1.27 -4.39 -3.88
CA GLY A 119 -2.40 -4.80 -3.05
C GLY A 119 -3.73 -4.26 -3.57
N GLY A 120 -4.75 -4.33 -2.73
CA GLY A 120 -6.08 -3.79 -3.00
C GLY A 120 -7.15 -4.86 -3.13
N GLY A 121 -7.83 -4.90 -4.27
CA GLY A 121 -8.72 -5.99 -4.62
C GLY A 121 -7.92 -7.25 -4.92
N THR A 122 -7.58 -7.46 -6.18
CA THR A 122 -6.81 -8.61 -6.63
C THR A 122 -5.78 -8.14 -7.65
N PRO A 123 -4.50 -7.96 -7.27
CA PRO A 123 -3.46 -7.53 -8.21
C PRO A 123 -3.35 -8.40 -9.46
N THR A 124 -3.56 -9.71 -9.31
CA THR A 124 -3.63 -10.69 -10.41
C THR A 124 -4.93 -10.64 -11.23
N PHE A 125 -5.77 -9.63 -11.02
CA PHE A 125 -6.77 -9.21 -11.98
C PHE A 125 -6.12 -8.63 -13.24
N LEU A 126 -4.96 -7.99 -13.10
CA LEU A 126 -4.14 -7.60 -14.24
C LEU A 126 -3.57 -8.85 -14.90
N SER A 127 -3.57 -8.86 -16.22
CA SER A 127 -2.86 -9.85 -17.02
C SER A 127 -1.34 -9.74 -16.83
N HIS A 128 -0.60 -10.74 -17.30
CA HIS A 128 0.87 -10.72 -17.25
C HIS A 128 1.47 -9.53 -18.01
N ASP A 129 0.87 -9.14 -19.14
CA ASP A 129 1.34 -8.02 -19.95
C ASP A 129 1.07 -6.68 -19.26
N GLU A 130 -0.11 -6.52 -18.66
CA GLU A 130 -0.46 -5.34 -17.86
C GLU A 130 0.43 -5.19 -16.61
N LEU A 131 0.72 -6.30 -15.92
CA LEU A 131 1.68 -6.28 -14.80
C LEU A 131 3.09 -5.90 -15.27
N ARG A 132 3.52 -6.44 -16.41
CA ARG A 132 4.81 -6.09 -17.01
C ARG A 132 4.86 -4.60 -17.39
N GLN A 133 3.78 -4.07 -17.94
CA GLN A 133 3.64 -2.65 -18.27
C GLN A 133 3.83 -1.77 -17.03
N VAL A 134 3.12 -2.05 -15.93
CA VAL A 134 3.27 -1.28 -14.68
C VAL A 134 4.69 -1.40 -14.13
N MET A 135 5.24 -2.61 -14.10
CA MET A 135 6.61 -2.83 -13.62
C MET A 135 7.65 -2.10 -14.46
N ASN A 136 7.47 -2.02 -15.78
CA ASN A 136 8.35 -1.27 -16.66
C ASN A 136 8.24 0.24 -16.39
N CYS A 137 7.02 0.77 -16.24
CA CYS A 137 6.80 2.17 -15.88
C CYS A 137 7.46 2.51 -14.54
N LEU A 138 7.28 1.67 -13.51
CA LEU A 138 7.93 1.85 -12.21
C LEU A 138 9.47 1.86 -12.35
N ARG A 139 10.07 0.91 -13.09
CA ARG A 139 11.53 0.86 -13.32
C ARG A 139 12.07 2.06 -14.10
N GLN A 140 11.26 2.64 -14.97
CA GLN A 140 11.64 3.83 -15.71
C GLN A 140 11.71 5.07 -14.81
N HIS A 141 10.88 5.13 -13.77
CA HIS A 141 10.70 6.33 -12.94
C HIS A 141 11.32 6.25 -11.54
N PHE A 142 11.57 5.05 -11.03
CA PHE A 142 12.18 4.82 -9.72
C PHE A 142 13.39 3.90 -9.83
N ASN A 143 14.34 4.04 -8.91
CA ASN A 143 15.49 3.15 -8.79
C ASN A 143 15.10 1.85 -8.08
N LEU A 144 14.53 0.90 -8.83
CA LEU A 144 14.29 -0.46 -8.35
C LEU A 144 15.58 -1.28 -8.43
N LEU A 145 15.93 -1.92 -7.32
CA LEU A 145 17.09 -2.82 -7.19
C LEU A 145 16.87 -4.16 -7.92
#